data_AF-A0A4Q3FB21-F1
#
_entry.id   AF-A0A4Q3FB21-F1
#
_cell.length_a   1.000
_cell.length_b   1.000
_cell.length_c   1.000
_cell.angle_alpha   90.00
_cell.angle_beta   90.00
_cell.angle_gamma   90.00
#
_symmetry.space_group_name_H-M   'P 1'
#
loop_
_entity.id
_entity.type
_entity.pdbx_description
1 polymer ?
#
loop_
_entity_poly.entity_id
_entity_poly.type
_entity_poly.pdbx_seq_one_letter_code
_entity_poly.pdbx_strand_id
1 'polypeptide(L)'
;MLTAHPVKKIVVFRALQLGDLLCSIPAFRALRTTYPEAKITLVGLPWAESLLTRFSDYFDAFIAFPGYPGLPEQEINPQKITAFLQEIQAQNFDLALQMQGNGS
;
A
#
# COMPACT_ATOMS: atom_id res chain seq x y z
N MET A 1 -7.81 -30.90 -1.39
CA MET A 1 -8.22 -29.73 -0.57
C MET A 1 -7.02 -28.81 -0.47
N LEU A 2 -6.94 -27.75 -1.27
CA LEU A 2 -5.95 -26.69 -1.07
C LEU A 2 -6.36 -25.97 0.22
N THR A 3 -5.67 -26.23 1.32
CA THR A 3 -5.80 -25.42 2.53
C THR A 3 -5.40 -23.99 2.16
N ALA A 4 -6.34 -23.05 2.22
CA ALA A 4 -6.04 -21.64 2.03
C ALA A 4 -4.92 -21.25 2.99
N HIS A 5 -3.79 -20.79 2.46
CA HIS A 5 -2.72 -20.27 3.30
C HIS A 5 -3.26 -19.07 4.09
N PRO A 6 -3.06 -19.01 5.42
CA PRO A 6 -3.47 -17.86 6.19
C PRO A 6 -2.71 -16.64 5.69
N VAL A 7 -3.44 -15.61 5.24
CA VAL A 7 -2.86 -14.34 4.80
C VAL A 7 -2.29 -13.61 6.02
N LYS A 8 -0.97 -13.45 6.07
CA LYS A 8 -0.24 -12.84 7.19
C LYS A 8 0.41 -11.52 6.83
N LYS A 9 0.71 -11.28 5.54
CA LYS A 9 1.40 -10.08 5.07
C LYS A 9 0.68 -9.49 3.87
N ILE A 10 0.12 -8.30 4.06
CA ILE A 10 -0.70 -7.61 3.06
C ILE A 10 -0.02 -6.31 2.66
N VAL A 11 0.00 -6.00 1.37
CA VAL A 11 0.36 -4.68 0.86
C VAL A 11 -0.86 -4.02 0.21
N VAL A 12 -1.07 -2.75 0.55
CA VAL A 12 -2.09 -1.90 -0.08
C VAL A 12 -1.37 -0.83 -0.88
N PHE A 13 -1.67 -0.72 -2.16
CA PHE A 13 -1.14 0.33 -3.03
C PHE A 13 -2.17 1.44 -3.22
N ARG A 14 -1.90 2.63 -2.68
CA ARG A 14 -2.71 3.85 -2.83
C ARG A 14 -1.80 5.07 -2.79
N ALA A 15 -1.38 5.53 -3.96
CA ALA A 15 -0.50 6.67 -4.18
C ALA A 15 -1.24 7.83 -4.91
N LEU A 16 -2.43 8.20 -4.42
CA LEU A 16 -3.21 9.36 -4.91
C LEU A 16 -3.15 10.52 -3.91
N GLN A 17 -3.92 11.58 -4.13
CA GLN A 17 -4.02 12.76 -3.27
C GLN A 17 -4.73 12.48 -1.93
N LEU A 18 -4.69 13.44 -1.01
CA LEU A 18 -5.28 13.30 0.33
C LEU A 18 -6.76 12.92 0.30
N GLY A 19 -7.57 13.61 -0.50
CA GLY A 19 -9.01 13.32 -0.61
C GLY A 19 -9.28 11.88 -1.03
N ASP A 20 -8.51 11.39 -2.00
CA ASP A 20 -8.60 10.01 -2.47
C ASP A 20 -8.23 8.99 -1.38
N LEU A 21 -7.17 9.25 -0.62
CA LEU A 21 -6.78 8.38 0.48
C LEU A 21 -7.86 8.34 1.57
N LEU A 22 -8.45 9.49 1.90
CA LEU A 22 -9.55 9.59 2.88
C LEU A 22 -10.80 8.80 2.45
N CYS A 23 -11.14 8.84 1.16
CA CYS A 23 -12.24 8.02 0.61
C CYS A 23 -11.99 6.50 0.74
N SER A 24 -10.74 6.07 0.90
CA SER A 24 -10.38 4.65 1.05
C SER A 24 -10.37 4.16 2.51
N ILE A 25 -10.49 5.06 3.49
CA ILE A 25 -10.49 4.72 4.92
C ILE A 25 -11.53 3.63 5.29
N PRO A 26 -12.78 3.67 4.80
CA PRO A 26 -13.75 2.61 5.10
C PRO A 26 -13.28 1.22 4.65
N ALA A 27 -12.58 1.14 3.52
CA ALA A 27 -12.03 -0.11 3.01
C ALA A 27 -10.84 -0.59 3.84
N PHE A 28 -9.96 0.31 4.29
CA PHE A 28 -8.85 -0.05 5.19
C PHE A 28 -9.35 -0.57 6.54
N ARG A 29 -10.40 0.04 7.08
CA ARG A 29 -11.07 -0.44 8.29
C ARG A 29 -11.61 -1.86 8.09
N ALA A 30 -12.32 -2.11 6.99
CA ALA A 30 -12.84 -3.44 6.68
C ALA A 30 -11.72 -4.48 6.51
N LEU A 31 -10.61 -4.09 5.86
CA LEU A 31 -9.43 -4.93 5.70
C LEU A 31 -8.83 -5.32 7.05
N ARG A 32 -8.60 -4.36 7.94
CA ARG A 32 -8.09 -4.60 9.30
C ARG A 32 -9.03 -5.48 10.12
N THR A 33 -10.34 -5.27 10.04
CA THR A 33 -11.32 -6.13 10.73
C THR A 33 -11.31 -7.56 10.20
N THR A 34 -11.06 -7.76 8.90
CA THR A 34 -11.03 -9.09 8.27
C THR A 34 -9.73 -9.83 8.57
N TYR A 35 -8.62 -9.11 8.63
CA TYR A 35 -7.28 -9.65 8.90
C TYR A 35 -6.64 -8.97 10.11
N PRO A 36 -7.18 -9.17 11.33
CA PRO A 36 -6.71 -8.47 12.54
C PRO A 36 -5.23 -8.74 12.82
N GLU A 37 -4.78 -9.97 12.60
CA GLU A 37 -3.41 -10.43 12.87
C GLU A 37 -2.44 -10.25 11.69
N ALA A 38 -2.90 -9.79 10.53
CA ALA A 38 -2.03 -9.61 9.38
C ALA A 38 -1.23 -8.30 9.51
N LYS A 39 0.03 -8.35 9.07
CA LYS A 39 0.84 -7.15 8.88
C LYS A 39 0.41 -6.45 7.59
N ILE A 40 -0.23 -5.29 7.70
CA ILE A 40 -0.74 -4.50 6.58
C ILE A 40 0.20 -3.32 6.35
N THR A 41 0.80 -3.27 5.16
CA THR A 41 1.71 -2.21 4.73
C THR A 41 1.02 -1.30 3.73
N LEU A 42 1.06 0.02 3.94
CA LEU A 42 0.63 0.99 2.94
C LEU A 42 1.83 1.38 2.06
N VAL A 43 1.67 1.22 0.75
CA VAL A 43 2.52 1.86 -0.26
C VAL A 43 1.78 3.09 -0.78
N GLY A 44 2.35 4.28 -0.57
CA GLY A 44 1.72 5.54 -0.94
C GLY A 44 2.73 6.66 -1.17
N LEU A 45 2.22 7.85 -1.50
CA LEU A 45 3.08 9.03 -1.68
C LEU A 45 3.75 9.43 -0.35
N PRO A 46 4.96 10.01 -0.36
CA PRO A 46 5.73 10.32 0.86
C PRO A 46 4.95 11.10 1.93
N TRP A 47 4.05 12.00 1.52
CA TRP A 47 3.22 12.76 2.46
C TRP A 47 2.26 11.88 3.28
N ALA A 48 1.86 10.71 2.75
CA ALA A 48 0.89 9.81 3.37
C ALA A 48 1.39 9.19 4.68
N GLU A 49 2.70 9.18 4.92
CA GLU A 49 3.29 8.78 6.19
C GLU A 49 2.69 9.55 7.37
N SER A 50 2.47 10.85 7.20
CA SER A 50 1.84 11.69 8.23
C SER A 50 0.38 11.29 8.54
N LEU A 51 -0.33 10.75 7.55
CA LEU A 51 -1.71 10.31 7.71
C LEU A 51 -1.78 9.00 8.50
N LEU A 52 -0.77 8.15 8.37
CA LEU A 52 -0.66 6.90 9.13
C LEU A 52 -0.49 7.16 10.62
N THR A 53 0.08 8.29 11.02
CA THR A 53 0.08 8.69 12.45
C THR A 53 -1.34 8.87 12.98
N ARG A 54 -2.30 9.31 12.14
CA ARG A 54 -3.70 9.52 12.55
C ARG A 54 -4.54 8.24 12.47
N PHE A 55 -4.19 7.32 11.58
CA PHE A 55 -4.89 6.05 11.34
C PHE A 55 -3.97 4.85 11.59
N SER A 56 -3.17 4.92 12.65
CA SER A 56 -2.17 3.91 13.01
C SER A 56 -2.76 2.52 13.21
N ASP A 57 -4.05 2.45 13.57
CA ASP A 57 -4.74 1.19 13.84
C ASP A 57 -4.99 0.36 12.57
N TYR A 58 -4.82 0.94 11.37
CA TYR A 58 -5.10 0.24 10.11
C TYR A 58 -3.84 -0.31 9.44
N PHE A 59 -2.67 0.27 9.68
CA PHE A 59 -1.44 -0.07 8.98
C PHE A 59 -0.27 -0.22 9.95
N ASP A 60 0.51 -1.28 9.77
CA ASP A 60 1.67 -1.60 10.59
C ASP A 60 2.98 -1.04 10.03
N ALA A 61 2.98 -0.66 8.74
CA ALA A 61 4.16 -0.17 8.05
C ALA A 61 3.77 0.74 6.87
N PHE A 62 4.73 1.58 6.50
CA PHE A 62 4.67 2.45 5.34
C PHE A 62 5.87 2.20 4.43
N ILE A 63 5.65 2.23 3.12
CA ILE A 63 6.72 2.28 2.14
C ILE A 63 6.41 3.43 1.18
N ALA A 64 7.34 4.37 1.05
CA ALA A 64 7.21 5.48 0.13
C ALA A 64 7.30 4.98 -1.31
N PHE A 65 6.25 5.20 -2.09
CA PHE A 65 6.27 5.00 -3.53
C PHE A 65 7.20 6.05 -4.17
N PRO A 66 8.12 5.65 -5.08
CA PRO A 66 9.06 6.57 -5.72
C PRO A 66 8.59 7.11 -7.08
N GLY A 67 7.35 6.78 -7.51
CA GLY A 67 6.85 7.04 -8.85
C GLY A 67 7.03 5.83 -9.77
N TYR A 68 6.36 5.83 -10.92
CA TYR A 68 6.52 4.81 -11.96
C TYR A 68 6.06 5.38 -13.32
N PRO A 69 6.65 4.97 -14.47
CA PRO A 69 6.14 5.36 -15.78
C PRO A 69 4.64 5.06 -15.94
N GLY A 70 3.84 6.07 -16.30
CA GLY A 70 2.38 5.95 -16.42
C GLY A 70 1.60 6.36 -15.16
N LEU A 71 2.29 6.73 -14.07
CA LEU A 71 1.68 7.31 -12.88
C LEU A 71 2.16 8.77 -12.71
N PRO A 72 1.26 9.77 -12.86
CA PRO A 72 1.63 11.18 -12.94
C PRO A 72 1.97 11.84 -11.61
N GLU A 73 1.87 11.12 -10.49
CA GLU A 73 1.90 11.71 -9.14
C GLU A 73 3.30 12.14 -8.68
N GLN A 74 4.37 11.66 -9.32
CA GLN A 74 5.75 11.99 -8.96
C GLN A 74 6.70 12.05 -10.17
N GLU A 75 7.77 12.83 -10.04
CA GLU A 75 8.90 12.79 -10.96
C GLU A 75 9.60 11.42 -10.91
N ILE A 76 9.90 10.88 -12.09
CA ILE A 76 10.45 9.54 -12.25
C ILE A 76 11.96 9.55 -12.01
N ASN A 77 12.42 8.69 -11.10
CA ASN A 77 13.84 8.37 -10.92
C ASN A 77 14.05 6.85 -11.12
N PRO A 78 14.64 6.41 -12.24
CA PRO A 78 14.80 4.98 -12.55
C PRO A 78 15.55 4.17 -11.50
N GLN A 79 16.54 4.77 -10.84
CA GLN A 79 17.33 4.11 -9.79
C GLN A 79 16.47 3.86 -8.54
N LYS A 80 15.65 4.85 -8.14
CA LYS A 80 14.71 4.70 -7.02
C LYS A 80 13.63 3.66 -7.32
N ILE A 81 13.14 3.61 -8.56
CA ILE A 81 12.18 2.59 -8.98
C ILE A 81 12.78 1.19 -8.89
N THR A 82 13.99 1.00 -9.41
CA THR A 82 14.67 -0.30 -9.38
C THR A 82 14.88 -0.77 -7.94
N ALA A 83 15.37 0.11 -7.06
CA ALA A 83 15.56 -0.20 -5.65
C ALA A 83 14.23 -0.55 -4.95
N PHE A 84 13.18 0.25 -5.20
CA PHE A 84 11.85 0.00 -4.63
C PHE A 84 11.25 -1.33 -5.09
N LEU A 85 11.39 -1.69 -6.37
CA LEU A 85 10.89 -2.96 -6.89
C LEU A 85 11.61 -4.15 -6.24
N GLN A 86 12.94 -4.06 -6.09
CA GLN A 86 13.73 -5.08 -5.39
C GLN A 86 13.29 -5.21 -3.93
N GLU A 87 13.11 -4.08 -3.23
CA GLU A 87 12.67 -4.06 -1.84
C GLU A 87 11.28 -4.70 -1.68
N ILE A 88 10.30 -4.27 -2.47
CA ILE A 88 8.92 -4.78 -2.41
C ILE A 88 8.85 -6.27 -2.75
N GLN A 89 9.59 -6.72 -3.77
CA GLN A 89 9.63 -8.14 -4.14
C GLN A 89 10.24 -9.00 -3.02
N ALA A 90 11.27 -8.49 -2.33
CA ALA A 90 11.88 -9.19 -1.19
C ALA A 90 10.95 -9.30 0.04
N GLN A 91 9.88 -8.48 0.12
CA GLN A 91 8.94 -8.55 1.24
C GLN A 91 8.08 -9.82 1.22
N ASN A 92 7.91 -10.52 0.08
CA ASN A 92 7.09 -11.73 -0.03
C ASN A 92 5.68 -11.56 0.57
N PHE A 93 4.90 -10.59 0.06
CA PHE A 93 3.52 -10.38 0.49
C PHE A 93 2.62 -11.56 0.07
N ASP A 94 1.72 -11.96 0.97
CA ASP A 94 0.71 -13.01 0.69
C ASP A 94 -0.45 -12.46 -0.14
N LEU A 95 -0.72 -11.15 -0.02
CA LEU A 95 -1.80 -10.45 -0.70
C LEU A 95 -1.37 -9.03 -1.07
N ALA A 96 -1.64 -8.64 -2.31
CA ALA A 96 -1.52 -7.26 -2.79
C ALA A 96 -2.87 -6.71 -3.20
N LEU A 97 -3.26 -5.57 -2.63
CA LEU A 97 -4.47 -4.85 -2.96
C LEU A 97 -4.11 -3.57 -3.71
N GLN A 98 -4.36 -3.57 -5.01
CA GLN A 98 -4.26 -2.37 -5.82
C GLN A 98 -5.52 -1.54 -5.57
N MET A 99 -5.33 -0.32 -5.07
CA MET A 99 -6.42 0.61 -4.83
C MET A 99 -6.11 1.95 -5.49
N GLN A 100 -5.26 2.06 -6.52
CA GLN A 100 -5.08 3.33 -7.25
C GLN A 100 -6.32 3.62 -8.09
N GLY A 101 -6.82 4.85 -8.02
CA GLY A 101 -7.91 5.31 -8.88
C GLY A 101 -7.37 5.88 -10.18
N ASN A 102 -7.49 5.12 -11.27
CA ASN A 102 -7.72 5.57 -12.66
C ASN A 102 -7.88 4.38 -13.61
N GLY A 103 -8.46 3.25 -13.14
CA GLY A 103 -8.54 1.96 -13.84
C GLY A 103 -9.39 1.91 -15.12
N SER A 104 -9.28 2.92 -15.98
CA SER A 104 -9.47 2.80 -17.42
C SER A 104 -8.23 2.17 -18.06
#